data_AF-A0A6C1S0W7-F1
#
_entry.id   AF-A0A6C1S0W7-F1
#
_cell.length_a   1.000
_cell.length_b   1.000
_cell.length_c   1.000
_cell.angle_alpha   90.00
_cell.angle_beta   90.00
_cell.angle_gamma   90.00
#
_symmetry.space_group_name_H-M   'P 1'
#
loop_
_entity.id
_entity.type
_entity.pdbx_description
1 polymer ?
#
loop_
_entity_poly.entity_id
_entity_poly.type
_entity_poly.pdbx_seq_one_letter_code
_entity_poly.pdbx_strand_id
1 'polypeptide(L)'
;MKYNLEVCSFTIQSCIIAEEAGAARVELCDNPLEGGTTPSYGTIKNARDKISIQLFPIIRPRPRDYFYDDDEWQIVVDDIAMCKDLGCNGISVGVQKSGGEIDAGRLKRIVELAWPMEA
;
A
#
# COMPACT_ATOMS: atom_id res chain seq x y z
N MET A 1 -18.33 20.50 6.58
CA MET A 1 -17.84 19.10 6.59
C MET A 1 -16.49 19.10 5.87
N LYS A 2 -15.44 18.57 6.50
CA LYS A 2 -14.12 18.40 5.87
C LYS A 2 -14.05 16.95 5.39
N TYR A 3 -13.91 16.73 4.09
CA TYR A 3 -13.77 15.39 3.51
C TYR A 3 -12.29 15.06 3.41
N ASN A 4 -11.92 13.81 3.69
CA ASN A 4 -10.58 13.29 3.42
C ASN A 4 -10.58 12.69 2.01
N LEU A 5 -9.90 13.35 1.08
CA LEU A 5 -9.69 12.84 -0.27
C LEU A 5 -8.40 12.02 -0.31
N GLU A 6 -8.50 10.79 -0.79
CA GLU A 6 -7.36 9.97 -1.17
C GLU A 6 -7.22 9.95 -2.70
N VAL A 7 -5.98 9.99 -3.18
CA VAL A 7 -5.65 9.91 -4.61
C VAL A 7 -4.76 8.70 -4.87
N CYS A 8 -5.19 7.80 -5.75
CA CYS A 8 -4.36 6.73 -6.26
C CYS A 8 -3.29 7.31 -7.20
N SER A 9 -2.02 7.02 -6.91
CA SER A 9 -0.86 7.60 -7.57
C SER A 9 0.10 6.52 -8.05
N PHE A 10 0.59 6.67 -9.28
CA PHE A 10 1.50 5.71 -9.92
C PHE A 10 2.92 6.25 -10.13
N THR A 11 3.17 7.50 -9.74
CA THR A 11 4.47 8.15 -9.84
C THR A 11 4.69 9.10 -8.67
N ILE A 12 5.95 9.43 -8.38
CA ILE A 12 6.28 10.46 -7.38
C ILE A 12 5.67 11.81 -7.78
N GLN A 13 5.69 12.15 -9.09
CA GLN A 13 5.12 13.40 -9.58
C GLN A 13 3.60 13.47 -9.33
N SER A 14 2.86 12.37 -9.51
CA SER A 14 1.43 12.35 -9.21
C SER A 14 1.15 12.49 -7.71
N CYS A 15 2.03 11.96 -6.85
CA CYS A 15 1.93 12.15 -5.41
C CYS A 15 2.09 13.64 -5.02
N ILE A 16 3.10 14.31 -5.59
CA ILE A 16 3.35 15.74 -5.35
C ILE A 16 2.16 16.57 -5.82
N ILE A 17 1.65 16.31 -7.03
CA ILE A 17 0.48 17.03 -7.56
C ILE A 17 -0.75 16.80 -6.67
N ALA A 18 -0.95 15.58 -6.16
CA ALA A 18 -2.05 15.29 -5.25
C ALA A 18 -1.95 16.10 -3.94
N GLU A 19 -0.75 16.19 -3.35
CA GLU A 19 -0.49 17.03 -2.18
C GLU A 19 -0.75 18.52 -2.46
N GLU A 20 -0.22 19.05 -3.56
CA GLU A 20 -0.41 20.45 -3.97
C GLU A 20 -1.88 20.79 -4.23
N ALA A 21 -2.65 19.82 -4.74
CA ALA A 21 -4.09 19.93 -4.94
C ALA A 21 -4.92 19.80 -3.65
N GLY A 22 -4.28 19.50 -2.51
CA GLY A 22 -4.93 19.42 -1.21
C GLY A 22 -5.51 18.04 -0.86
N ALA A 23 -5.03 16.96 -1.48
CA ALA A 23 -5.36 15.60 -1.04
C ALA A 23 -4.90 15.37 0.41
N ALA A 24 -5.66 14.60 1.17
CA ALA A 24 -5.28 14.23 2.54
C ALA A 24 -4.29 13.06 2.56
N ARG A 25 -4.37 12.20 1.53
CA ARG A 25 -3.65 10.93 1.45
C ARG A 25 -3.40 10.54 0.00
N VAL A 26 -2.35 9.76 -0.23
CA VAL A 26 -2.11 9.05 -1.48
C VAL A 26 -2.00 7.56 -1.24
N GLU A 27 -2.65 6.78 -2.10
CA GLU A 27 -2.35 5.36 -2.27
C GLU A 27 -1.28 5.26 -3.36
N LEU A 28 -0.08 4.79 -3.00
CA LEU A 28 1.03 4.67 -3.95
C LEU A 28 1.07 3.27 -4.55
N CYS A 29 0.96 3.20 -5.88
CA CYS A 29 0.85 1.98 -6.66
C CYS A 29 1.89 1.94 -7.78
N ASP A 30 2.13 0.74 -8.32
CA ASP A 30 2.84 0.53 -9.58
C ASP A 30 1.96 -0.29 -10.55
N ASN A 31 2.38 -0.49 -11.80
CA ASN A 31 1.67 -1.29 -12.81
C ASN A 31 0.19 -0.87 -13.00
N PRO A 32 -0.08 0.34 -13.54
CA PRO A 32 -1.43 0.89 -13.65
C PRO A 32 -2.38 0.06 -14.51
N LEU A 33 -1.87 -0.62 -15.54
CA LEU A 33 -2.69 -1.49 -16.40
C LEU A 33 -3.19 -2.75 -15.66
N GLU A 34 -2.56 -3.09 -14.54
CA GLU A 34 -2.87 -4.27 -13.73
C GLU A 34 -3.70 -3.94 -12.47
N GLY A 35 -4.12 -2.67 -12.35
CA GLY A 35 -4.88 -2.17 -11.22
C GLY A 35 -4.07 -1.93 -9.94
N GLY A 36 -2.73 -1.87 -10.03
CA GLY A 36 -1.87 -1.59 -8.88
C GLY A 36 -1.13 -2.83 -8.35
N THR A 37 0.19 -2.74 -8.17
CA THR A 37 1.02 -3.68 -7.39
C THR A 37 1.96 -2.93 -6.46
N THR A 38 2.63 -3.65 -5.55
CA THR A 38 3.62 -3.05 -4.65
C THR A 38 4.66 -2.25 -5.46
N PRO A 39 4.81 -0.94 -5.19
CA PRO A 39 5.88 -0.15 -5.79
C PRO A 39 7.25 -0.57 -5.26
N SER A 40 8.30 -0.39 -6.07
CA SER A 40 9.67 -0.71 -5.63
C SER A 40 10.08 0.04 -4.35
N TYR A 41 11.01 -0.53 -3.58
CA TYR A 41 11.63 0.13 -2.42
C TYR A 41 12.08 1.57 -2.71
N GLY A 42 12.75 1.76 -3.85
CA GLY A 42 13.24 3.08 -4.26
C GLY A 42 12.10 4.07 -4.48
N THR A 43 10.99 3.62 -5.07
CA THR A 43 9.80 4.44 -5.31
C THR A 43 9.18 4.89 -3.99
N ILE A 44 8.94 3.96 -3.05
CA ILE A 44 8.32 4.27 -1.75
C ILE A 44 9.19 5.22 -0.93
N LYS A 45 10.49 4.92 -0.82
CA LYS A 45 11.45 5.77 -0.10
C LYS A 45 11.47 7.20 -0.65
N ASN A 46 11.60 7.35 -1.97
CA ASN A 46 11.67 8.67 -2.57
C ASN A 46 10.32 9.41 -2.52
N ALA A 47 9.19 8.70 -2.62
CA ALA A 47 7.88 9.33 -2.43
C ALA A 47 7.75 9.88 -1.00
N ARG A 48 8.15 9.09 0.00
CA ARG A 48 8.10 9.53 1.40
C ARG A 48 8.92 10.80 1.65
N ASP A 49 10.12 10.89 1.07
CA ASP A 49 11.01 12.05 1.20
C ASP A 49 10.47 13.31 0.49
N LYS A 50 9.47 13.17 -0.40
CA LYS A 50 8.98 14.25 -1.27
C LYS A 50 7.61 14.80 -0.91
N ILE A 51 6.80 14.05 -0.17
CA ILE A 51 5.47 14.49 0.27
C ILE A 51 5.35 14.43 1.78
N SER A 52 4.50 15.28 2.35
CA SER A 52 4.20 15.35 3.79
C SER A 52 2.83 14.81 4.16
N ILE A 53 1.89 14.71 3.21
CA ILE A 53 0.59 14.05 3.39
C ILE A 53 0.73 12.56 3.68
N GLN A 54 -0.37 11.91 4.05
CA GLN A 54 -0.38 10.48 4.35
C GLN A 54 0.00 9.65 3.13
N LEU A 55 0.96 8.73 3.31
CA LEU A 55 1.46 7.84 2.25
C LEU A 55 1.12 6.39 2.58
N PHE A 56 0.29 5.78 1.73
CA PHE A 56 -0.20 4.41 1.88
C PHE A 56 0.18 3.58 0.64
N PRO A 57 1.35 2.93 0.59
CA PRO A 57 1.67 2.01 -0.50
C PRO A 57 0.69 0.83 -0.53
N ILE A 58 0.32 0.39 -1.72
CA ILE A 58 -0.36 -0.90 -1.88
C ILE A 58 0.64 -2.04 -1.64
N ILE A 59 0.24 -3.07 -0.89
CA ILE A 59 0.99 -4.31 -0.70
C ILE A 59 0.27 -5.39 -1.51
N ARG A 60 0.77 -5.65 -2.71
CA ARG A 60 0.19 -6.60 -3.66
C ARG A 60 1.31 -7.13 -4.57
N PRO A 61 1.83 -8.34 -4.33
CA PRO A 61 3.04 -8.84 -4.99
C PRO A 61 2.84 -9.13 -6.49
N ARG A 62 1.60 -9.41 -6.92
CA ARG A 62 1.26 -9.68 -8.31
C ARG A 62 -0.20 -9.31 -8.61
N PRO A 63 -0.57 -9.16 -9.89
CA PRO A 63 -1.94 -8.82 -10.24
C PRO A 63 -2.88 -10.02 -10.21
N ARG A 64 -4.15 -9.74 -10.52
CA ARG A 64 -5.32 -10.64 -10.48
C ARG A 64 -5.78 -10.93 -9.04
N ASP A 65 -5.84 -12.19 -8.65
CA ASP A 65 -6.40 -12.63 -7.37
C ASP A 65 -5.54 -12.20 -6.17
N TYR A 66 -6.10 -12.42 -4.98
CA TYR A 66 -5.48 -12.12 -3.69
C TYR A 66 -5.24 -13.41 -2.88
N PHE A 67 -5.23 -14.56 -3.56
CA PHE A 67 -4.88 -15.84 -2.95
C PHE A 67 -3.39 -16.06 -3.12
N TYR A 68 -2.64 -15.87 -2.04
CA TYR A 68 -1.18 -15.96 -2.05
C TYR A 68 -0.73 -17.35 -1.59
N ASP A 69 0.25 -17.92 -2.28
CA ASP A 69 0.99 -19.05 -1.73
C ASP A 69 1.90 -18.62 -0.56
N ASP A 70 2.71 -19.53 -0.04
CA ASP A 70 3.55 -19.24 1.14
C ASP A 70 4.73 -18.33 0.80
N ASP A 71 5.26 -18.38 -0.42
CA ASP A 71 6.36 -17.51 -0.87
C ASP A 71 5.84 -16.09 -1.11
N GLU A 72 4.69 -15.95 -1.78
CA GLU A 72 4.01 -14.68 -1.99
C GLU A 72 3.55 -14.04 -0.68
N TRP A 73 3.12 -14.87 0.27
CA TRP A 73 2.81 -14.41 1.62
C TRP A 73 4.04 -13.85 2.33
N GLN A 74 5.20 -14.49 2.18
CA GLN A 74 6.44 -13.96 2.76
C GLN A 74 6.83 -12.61 2.14
N ILE A 75 6.65 -12.44 0.82
CA ILE A 75 6.85 -11.14 0.14
C ILE A 75 5.94 -10.06 0.76
N VAL A 76 4.66 -10.38 0.97
CA VAL A 76 3.72 -9.44 1.62
C VAL A 76 4.21 -9.05 3.03
N VAL A 77 4.68 -10.01 3.82
CA VAL A 77 5.21 -9.75 5.17
C VAL A 77 6.43 -8.82 5.12
N ASP A 78 7.36 -9.08 4.20
CA ASP A 78 8.58 -8.30 4.06
C ASP A 78 8.30 -6.87 3.56
N ASP A 79 7.37 -6.72 2.61
CA ASP A 79 6.94 -5.41 2.09
C ASP A 79 6.25 -4.56 3.16
N ILE A 80 5.49 -5.17 4.08
CA ILE A 80 4.89 -4.48 5.23
C ILE A 80 5.99 -3.96 6.18
N ALA A 81 6.97 -4.80 6.49
CA ALA A 81 8.09 -4.42 7.35
C ALA A 81 8.89 -3.27 6.73
N MET A 82 9.16 -3.35 5.43
CA MET A 82 9.82 -2.29 4.66
C MET A 82 9.03 -0.96 4.72
N CYS A 83 7.71 -0.98 4.51
CA CYS A 83 6.89 0.24 4.57
C CYS A 83 6.95 0.90 5.95
N LYS A 84 6.94 0.10 7.02
CA LYS A 84 7.10 0.59 8.38
C LYS A 84 8.45 1.24 8.62
N ASP A 85 9.54 0.61 8.17
CA ASP A 85 10.91 1.15 8.30
C ASP A 85 11.11 2.44 7.48
N LEU A 86 10.42 2.56 6.35
CA LEU A 86 10.42 3.76 5.52
C LEU A 86 9.51 4.88 6.05
N GLY A 87 8.77 4.67 7.15
CA GLY A 87 7.89 5.69 7.72
C GLY A 87 6.63 5.95 6.88
N CYS A 88 6.12 4.93 6.19
CA CYS A 88 4.78 4.99 5.60
C CYS A 88 3.73 5.15 6.71
N ASN A 89 2.67 5.90 6.43
CA ASN A 89 1.61 6.13 7.41
C ASN A 89 0.70 4.92 7.54
N GLY A 90 0.53 4.16 6.48
CA GLY A 90 -0.35 3.00 6.38
C GLY A 90 -0.03 2.19 5.14
N ILE A 91 -0.85 1.17 4.89
CA ILE A 91 -0.75 0.30 3.72
C ILE A 91 -2.16 0.00 3.20
N SER A 92 -2.27 -0.26 1.90
CA SER A 92 -3.48 -0.82 1.27
C SER A 92 -3.22 -2.28 0.91
N VAL A 93 -4.10 -3.20 1.31
CA VAL A 93 -3.84 -4.64 1.16
C VAL A 93 -5.13 -5.44 1.13
N GLY A 94 -5.10 -6.58 0.45
CA GLY A 94 -6.18 -7.57 0.46
C GLY A 94 -5.61 -8.98 0.47
N VAL A 95 -6.29 -9.91 1.11
CA VAL A 95 -5.95 -11.33 1.05
C VAL A 95 -7.22 -12.18 1.07
N GLN A 96 -7.25 -13.19 0.23
CA GLN A 96 -8.38 -14.08 0.02
C GLN A 96 -7.95 -15.53 0.14
N LYS A 97 -8.92 -16.38 0.46
CA LYS A 97 -8.79 -17.83 0.31
C LYS A 97 -8.97 -18.20 -1.17
N SER A 98 -8.62 -19.43 -1.52
CA SER A 98 -8.79 -19.94 -2.89
C SER A 98 -10.24 -19.91 -3.40
N GLY A 99 -11.23 -19.87 -2.50
CA GLY A 99 -12.64 -19.69 -2.82
C GLY A 99 -13.09 -18.23 -3.06
N GLY A 100 -12.18 -17.25 -2.97
CA GLY A 100 -12.48 -15.81 -3.12
C GLY A 100 -13.03 -15.13 -1.86
N GLU A 101 -13.25 -15.90 -0.79
CA GLU A 101 -13.63 -15.38 0.52
C GLU A 101 -12.47 -14.63 1.17
N ILE A 102 -12.77 -13.65 2.02
CA ILE A 102 -11.75 -12.94 2.79
C ILE A 102 -11.01 -13.93 3.72
N ASP A 103 -9.68 -13.92 3.68
CA ASP A 103 -8.87 -14.62 4.67
C ASP A 103 -8.69 -13.74 5.91
N ALA A 104 -9.66 -13.81 6.82
CA ALA A 104 -9.63 -13.05 8.07
C ALA A 104 -8.42 -13.38 8.97
N GLY A 105 -7.87 -14.61 8.87
CA GLY A 105 -6.72 -15.03 9.65
C GLY A 105 -5.44 -14.31 9.21
N ARG A 106 -5.19 -14.33 7.89
CA ARG A 106 -4.06 -13.58 7.30
C ARG A 106 -4.26 -12.07 7.40
N LEU A 107 -5.48 -11.53 7.22
CA LEU A 107 -5.74 -10.10 7.46
C LEU A 107 -5.44 -9.69 8.90
N LYS A 108 -5.86 -10.47 9.90
CA LYS A 108 -5.52 -10.18 11.31
C LYS A 108 -4.01 -10.12 11.50
N ARG A 109 -3.28 -11.06 10.87
CA ARG A 109 -1.82 -11.07 10.94
C ARG A 109 -1.20 -9.84 10.29
N ILE A 110 -1.74 -9.36 9.16
CA ILE A 110 -1.29 -8.12 8.52
C ILE A 110 -1.49 -6.93 9.46
N VAL A 111 -2.64 -6.81 10.14
CA VAL A 111 -2.90 -5.74 11.11
C VAL A 111 -1.86 -5.75 12.24
N GLU A 112 -1.52 -6.93 12.76
CA GLU A 112 -0.48 -7.08 13.79
C GLU A 112 0.91 -6.64 13.29
N LEU A 113 1.27 -6.99 12.06
CA LEU A 113 2.55 -6.63 11.45
C LEU A 113 2.64 -5.13 11.13
N ALA A 114 1.54 -4.56 10.66
CA ALA A 114 1.45 -3.16 10.25
C ALA A 114 1.47 -2.18 11.43
N TRP A 115 1.05 -2.60 12.63
CA TRP A 115 1.08 -1.75 13.83
C TRP A 115 2.49 -1.17 14.07
N PRO A 116 2.65 0.15 14.32
CA PRO A 116 1.63 1.14 14.68
C PRO A 116 1.17 2.04 13.52
N MET A 117 1.30 1.60 12.27
CA MET A 117 0.76 2.34 11.12
C MET A 117 -0.77 2.53 11.26
N GLU A 118 -1.28 3.60 10.66
CA GLU A 118 -2.70 3.94 10.62
C GLU A 118 -3.51 2.92 9.78
N ALA A 119 -4.78 2.77 10.15
CA ALA A 119 -5.77 1.95 9.46
C ALA A 119 -6.65 2.79 8.52
#